data_AF-J9G4K0-F1
#
_entry.id   AF-J9G4K0-F1
#
_cell.length_a   1.000
_cell.length_b   1.000
_cell.length_c   1.000
_cell.angle_alpha   90.00
_cell.angle_beta   90.00
_cell.angle_gamma   90.00
#
_symmetry.space_group_name_H-M   'P 1'
#
loop_
_entity.id
_entity.type
_entity.pdbx_description
1 polymer ?
#
loop_
_entity_poly.entity_id
_entity_poly.type
_entity_poly.pdbx_seq_one_letter_code
_entity_poly.pdbx_strand_id
1 'polypeptide(L)'
;NAMSVLADEAIAADLPVYTAADSLVRDGGLATVGINYTVLGQKTAHMVTDILVNGEDPAKMSVQVMDEMQVTVNTTTAKALGIDPNVFDLGNGYVAVE
;
A
#
# COMPACT_ATOMS: atom_id res chain seq x y z
N ASN A 1 -5.60 18.53 6.50
CA ASN A 1 -4.60 17.44 6.45
C ASN A 1 -3.24 18.03 6.12
N ALA A 2 -2.17 17.59 6.81
CA ALA A 2 -0.81 18.10 6.58
C ALA A 2 -0.17 17.56 5.30
N MET A 3 -0.59 16.36 4.86
CA MET A 3 -0.04 15.70 3.68
C MET A 3 -0.37 16.45 2.39
N SER A 4 -1.59 16.95 2.22
CA SER A 4 -1.97 17.69 1.01
C SER A 4 -1.14 18.97 0.83
N VAL A 5 -0.89 19.71 1.91
CA VAL A 5 -0.04 20.93 1.88
C VAL A 5 1.40 20.59 1.50
N LEU A 6 1.94 19.50 2.04
CA LEU A 6 3.27 19.02 1.67
C LEU A 6 3.32 18.55 0.21
N ALA A 7 2.28 17.87 -0.27
CA ALA A 7 2.20 17.39 -1.64
C ALA A 7 2.17 18.55 -2.63
N ASP A 8 1.39 19.60 -2.37
CA ASP A 8 1.32 20.79 -3.23
C ASP A 8 2.68 21.48 -3.38
N GLU A 9 3.40 21.71 -2.27
CA GLU A 9 4.74 22.31 -2.28
C GLU A 9 5.78 21.39 -2.94
N ALA A 10 5.68 20.08 -2.73
CA ALA A 10 6.59 19.11 -3.36
C ALA A 10 6.37 19.03 -4.87
N ILE A 11 5.12 19.04 -5.34
CA ILE A 11 4.77 19.09 -6.76
C ILE A 11 5.27 20.39 -7.39
N ALA A 12 5.10 21.53 -6.73
CA ALA A 12 5.61 22.82 -7.20
C ALA A 12 7.15 22.85 -7.31
N ALA A 13 7.84 22.02 -6.52
CA ALA A 13 9.29 21.85 -6.55
C ALA A 13 9.76 20.70 -7.45
N ASP A 14 8.87 20.03 -8.20
CA ASP A 14 9.15 18.82 -8.99
C ASP A 14 9.77 17.67 -8.16
N LEU A 15 9.40 17.56 -6.89
CA LEU A 15 9.90 16.55 -5.97
C LEU A 15 8.87 15.42 -5.73
N PRO A 16 9.21 14.16 -6.05
CA PRO A 16 8.35 13.02 -5.76
C PRO A 16 8.34 12.70 -4.26
N VAL A 17 7.16 12.45 -3.70
CA VAL A 17 6.99 12.07 -2.28
C VAL A 17 6.56 10.61 -2.15
N TYR A 18 7.40 9.79 -1.52
CA TYR A 18 7.06 8.41 -1.17
C TYR A 18 6.56 8.33 0.26
N THR A 19 5.41 7.69 0.46
CA THR A 19 4.74 7.62 1.76
C THR A 19 4.76 6.20 2.30
N ALA A 20 4.53 6.05 3.61
CA ALA A 20 4.51 4.74 4.26
C ALA A 20 3.13 4.05 4.24
N ALA A 21 2.09 4.75 3.79
CA ALA A 21 0.72 4.26 3.80
C ALA A 21 -0.03 4.72 2.54
N ASP A 22 -0.92 3.86 2.06
CA ASP A 22 -1.77 4.09 0.89
C ASP A 22 -2.72 5.28 1.10
N SER A 23 -3.19 5.51 2.32
CA SER A 23 -3.99 6.70 2.67
C SER A 23 -3.25 8.00 2.39
N LEU A 24 -1.93 8.05 2.61
CA LEU A 24 -1.11 9.23 2.34
C LEU A 24 -0.81 9.41 0.84
N VAL A 25 -0.85 8.33 0.05
CA VAL A 25 -0.80 8.40 -1.42
C VAL A 25 -2.08 9.05 -1.95
N ARG A 26 -3.24 8.67 -1.40
CA ARG A 26 -4.53 9.32 -1.72
C ARG A 26 -4.59 10.80 -1.31
N ASP A 27 -3.85 11.18 -0.27
CA ASP A 27 -3.74 12.58 0.16
C ASP A 27 -2.70 13.40 -0.64
N GLY A 28 -2.14 12.85 -1.72
CA GLY A 28 -1.28 13.56 -2.68
C GLY A 28 0.16 13.05 -2.79
N GLY A 29 0.57 12.08 -1.96
CA GLY A 29 1.86 11.39 -2.14
C GLY A 29 1.93 10.65 -3.49
N LEU A 30 3.12 10.52 -4.05
CA LEU A 30 3.30 9.89 -5.37
C LEU A 30 3.05 8.38 -5.33
N ALA A 31 3.72 7.66 -4.43
CA ALA A 31 3.62 6.21 -4.38
C ALA A 31 4.00 5.64 -3.01
N THR A 32 3.56 4.41 -2.76
CA THR A 32 3.98 3.59 -1.61
C THR A 32 4.11 2.13 -2.04
N VAL A 33 4.90 1.38 -1.28
CA VAL A 33 4.93 -0.08 -1.32
C VAL A 33 4.40 -0.55 0.03
N GLY A 34 3.15 -0.98 0.04
CA GLY A 34 2.40 -1.29 1.26
C GLY A 34 1.92 -2.73 1.32
N ILE A 35 1.42 -3.12 2.49
CA ILE A 35 0.77 -4.43 2.65
C ILE A 35 -0.59 -4.38 1.96
N ASN A 36 -0.92 -5.44 1.22
CA ASN A 36 -2.29 -5.63 0.76
C ASN A 36 -3.17 -6.10 1.93
N TYR A 37 -3.95 -5.18 2.50
CA TYR A 37 -4.81 -5.45 3.65
C TYR A 37 -5.90 -6.49 3.38
N THR A 38 -6.33 -6.67 2.13
CA THR A 38 -7.29 -7.72 1.76
C THR A 38 -6.66 -9.10 1.91
N VAL A 39 -5.43 -9.27 1.42
CA VAL A 39 -4.68 -10.54 1.56
C VAL A 39 -4.34 -10.81 3.02
N LEU A 40 -3.94 -9.77 3.77
CA LEU A 40 -3.73 -9.88 5.21
C LEU A 40 -5.01 -10.33 5.95
N GLY A 41 -6.16 -9.77 5.59
CA GLY A 41 -7.46 -10.17 6.13
C GLY A 41 -7.81 -11.62 5.81
N GLN A 42 -7.56 -12.08 4.58
CA GLN A 42 -7.74 -13.48 4.19
C GLN A 42 -6.84 -14.43 4.99
N LYS A 43 -5.55 -14.08 5.16
CA LYS A 43 -4.61 -14.86 5.98
C LYS A 43 -5.07 -14.95 7.43
N THR A 44 -5.59 -13.85 7.97
CA THR A 44 -6.18 -13.81 9.32
C THR A 44 -7.42 -14.70 9.42
N ALA A 45 -8.29 -14.70 8.41
CA ALA A 45 -9.47 -15.56 8.38
C ALA A 45 -9.10 -17.05 8.35
N HIS A 46 -8.07 -17.44 7.60
CA HIS A 46 -7.56 -18.82 7.62
C HIS A 46 -7.06 -19.23 9.00
N MET A 47 -6.29 -18.38 9.69
CA MET A 47 -5.86 -18.65 11.07
C MET A 47 -7.05 -18.86 12.02
N VAL A 48 -8.12 -18.06 11.85
CA VAL A 48 -9.36 -18.23 12.63
C VAL A 48 -10.04 -19.56 12.31
N THR A 49 -10.06 -19.99 11.05
CA THR A 49 -10.58 -21.30 10.66
C THR A 49 -9.77 -22.44 11.30
N ASP A 50 -8.44 -22.36 11.29
CA ASP A 50 -7.59 -23.38 11.90
C ASP A 50 -7.83 -23.53 13.41
N ILE A 51 -8.02 -22.41 14.11
CA ILE A 51 -8.34 -22.44 15.54
C ILE A 51 -9.76 -22.95 15.79
N LEU A 52 -10.78 -22.36 15.15
CA LEU A 52 -12.18 -22.60 15.50
C LEU A 52 -12.78 -23.86 14.88
N VAL A 53 -12.31 -24.26 13.69
CA VAL A 53 -12.84 -25.41 12.95
C VAL A 53 -11.93 -26.63 13.10
N ASN A 54 -10.61 -26.44 12.98
CA ASN A 54 -9.65 -27.53 13.04
C ASN A 54 -9.14 -27.79 14.47
N GLY A 55 -9.45 -26.91 15.43
CA GLY A 55 -9.16 -27.09 16.85
C GLY A 55 -7.68 -26.86 17.21
N GLU A 56 -6.94 -26.11 16.41
CA GLU A 56 -5.54 -25.79 16.69
C GLU A 56 -5.36 -24.90 17.92
N ASP A 57 -4.25 -25.09 18.64
CA ASP A 57 -3.90 -24.30 19.82
C ASP A 57 -3.27 -22.96 19.39
N PRO A 58 -3.92 -21.81 19.66
CA PRO A 58 -3.38 -20.50 19.29
C PRO A 58 -2.01 -20.21 19.92
N ALA A 59 -1.69 -20.81 21.08
CA ALA A 59 -0.39 -20.62 21.73
C ALA A 59 0.78 -21.26 20.94
N LYS A 60 0.49 -22.17 20.02
CA LYS A 60 1.47 -22.83 19.15
C LYS A 60 1.51 -22.28 17.73
N MET A 61 0.54 -21.43 17.37
CA MET A 61 0.45 -20.82 16.05
C MET A 61 1.53 -19.74 15.90
N SER A 62 2.36 -19.86 14.87
CA SER A 62 3.42 -18.87 14.61
C SER A 62 2.85 -17.56 14.07
N VAL A 63 3.45 -16.44 14.49
CA VAL A 63 3.12 -15.11 13.95
C VAL A 63 3.40 -15.08 12.46
N GLN A 64 2.42 -14.63 11.70
CA GLN A 64 2.51 -14.54 10.25
C GLN A 64 3.14 -13.21 9.84
N VAL A 65 4.14 -13.27 8.96
CA VAL A 65 4.68 -12.11 8.25
C VAL A 65 4.07 -12.07 6.85
N MET A 66 3.86 -10.86 6.33
CA MET A 66 3.34 -10.66 4.97
C MET A 66 4.51 -10.47 4.02
N ASP A 67 4.57 -11.33 3.00
CA ASP A 67 5.63 -11.30 1.99
C ASP A 67 5.15 -10.61 0.70
N GLU A 68 3.82 -10.53 0.52
CA GLU A 68 3.18 -9.88 -0.62
C GLU A 68 2.95 -8.40 -0.34
N MET A 69 3.79 -7.58 -0.98
CA MET A 69 3.67 -6.13 -0.98
C MET A 69 3.02 -5.66 -2.28
N GLN A 70 2.19 -4.63 -2.19
CA GLN A 70 1.49 -4.02 -3.31
C GLN A 70 1.96 -2.57 -3.49
N VAL A 71 2.25 -2.22 -4.74
CA VAL A 71 2.59 -0.84 -5.10
C VAL A 71 1.30 -0.07 -5.32
N THR A 72 1.17 1.09 -4.68
CA THR A 72 0.05 2.02 -4.87
C THR A 72 0.61 3.35 -5.37
N VAL A 73 -0.02 3.91 -6.41
CA VAL A 73 0.46 5.11 -7.12
C VAL A 73 -0.67 6.11 -7.26
N ASN A 74 -0.43 7.37 -6.88
CA ASN A 74 -1.32 8.47 -7.21
C ASN A 74 -1.08 8.93 -8.65
N THR A 75 -2.03 8.63 -9.52
CA THR A 75 -1.92 8.95 -10.95
C THR A 75 -2.06 10.44 -11.24
N THR A 76 -2.76 11.19 -10.38
CA THR A 76 -2.88 12.65 -10.45
C THR A 76 -1.54 13.31 -10.13
N THR A 77 -0.90 12.90 -9.03
CA THR A 77 0.43 13.38 -8.63
C THR A 77 1.50 12.98 -9.66
N ALA A 78 1.46 11.74 -10.15
CA ALA A 78 2.39 11.28 -11.19
C ALA A 78 2.28 12.13 -12.47
N LYS A 79 1.05 12.44 -12.90
CA LYS A 79 0.81 13.33 -14.04
C LYS A 79 1.31 14.76 -13.79
N ALA A 80 1.10 15.31 -12.59
CA ALA A 80 1.58 16.64 -12.23
C ALA A 80 3.11 16.73 -12.26
N LEU A 81 3.80 15.65 -11.90
CA LEU A 81 5.27 15.52 -11.95
C LEU A 81 5.81 15.03 -13.30
N GLY A 82 4.96 14.77 -14.29
CA GLY A 82 5.38 14.24 -15.60
C GLY A 82 5.94 12.81 -15.57
N ILE A 83 5.58 12.01 -14.56
CA ILE A 83 6.03 10.62 -14.37
C ILE A 83 5.00 9.68 -15.00
N ASP A 84 5.47 8.73 -15.82
CA ASP A 84 4.63 7.62 -16.30
C ASP A 84 4.40 6.60 -15.15
N PRO A 85 3.15 6.37 -14.70
CA PRO A 85 2.87 5.42 -13.62
C PRO A 85 3.33 3.99 -13.90
N ASN A 86 3.54 3.60 -15.17
CA ASN A 86 3.99 2.26 -15.52
C ASN A 86 5.39 1.92 -15.02
N VAL A 87 6.21 2.92 -14.66
CA VAL A 87 7.52 2.66 -14.03
C VAL A 87 7.40 1.98 -12.66
N PHE A 88 6.20 2.00 -12.07
CA PHE A 88 5.88 1.36 -10.80
C PHE A 88 5.29 -0.05 -10.95
N ASP A 89 5.07 -0.53 -12.18
CA ASP A 89 4.74 -1.94 -12.41
C ASP A 89 6.01 -2.79 -12.29
N LEU A 90 6.17 -3.44 -11.15
CA LEU A 90 7.30 -4.32 -10.85
C LEU A 90 7.03 -5.79 -11.21
N GLY A 91 6.07 -6.04 -12.11
CA GLY A 91 5.68 -7.38 -12.58
C GLY A 91 4.41 -7.95 -11.93
N ASN A 92 3.84 -7.22 -10.96
CA ASN A 92 2.58 -7.57 -10.27
C ASN A 92 1.48 -6.50 -10.46
N GLY A 93 1.71 -5.51 -11.34
CA GLY A 93 0.86 -4.33 -11.46
C GLY A 93 1.00 -3.36 -10.28
N TYR A 94 0.29 -2.24 -10.38
CA TYR A 94 0.13 -1.26 -9.30
C TYR A 94 -1.34 -0.92 -9.11
N VAL A 95 -1.68 -0.45 -7.91
CA VAL A 95 -3.01 0.11 -7.61
C VAL A 95 -2.98 1.59 -7.92
N ALA A 96 -3.74 2.00 -8.92
CA ALA A 96 -3.97 3.41 -9.22
C ALA A 96 -4.94 4.01 -8.19
N VAL A 97 -4.55 5.15 -7.63
CA VAL A 97 -5.42 6.03 -6.84
C VAL A 97 -5.37 7.45 -7.39
N GLU A 98 -6.33 8.26 -6.95
CA GLU A 98 -6.46 9.68 -7.27
C GLU A 98 -6.31 10.49 -5.98
#